data_AF-A0A6A4GR57-F1
#
_entry.id   AF-A0A6A4GR57-F1
#
_cell.length_a   1.000
_cell.length_b   1.000
_cell.length_c   1.000
_cell.angle_alpha   90.00
_cell.angle_beta   90.00
_cell.angle_gamma   90.00
#
_symmetry.space_group_name_H-M   'P 1'
#
loop_
_entity.id
_entity.type
_entity.pdbx_description
1 polymer ?
#
loop_
_entity_poly.entity_id
_entity_poly.type
_entity_poly.pdbx_seq_one_letter_code
_entity_poly.pdbx_strand_id
1 'polypeptide(L)'
;RALLDRLLSEKERVEKYIDAHQALMSPIRQIPSETLAEIFIWCFPYGIRSLEHAPLLVTTVCRHWRSVALNTAILWSSLHIHLPPHLSEAVASRRAAGVAVWLERSCTLPISISL
;
A
#
# COMPACT_ATOMS: atom_id res chain seq x y z
N ARG A 1 -7.52 -49.31 10.88
CA ARG A 1 -7.31 -48.39 9.73
C ARG A 1 -8.34 -47.28 9.73
N ALA A 2 -9.65 -47.56 9.65
CA ALA A 2 -10.72 -46.54 9.66
C ALA A 2 -10.66 -45.47 10.78
N LEU A 3 -10.28 -45.83 12.02
CA LEU A 3 -10.13 -44.84 13.11
C LEU A 3 -8.94 -43.90 12.91
N LEU A 4 -7.82 -44.41 12.38
CA LEU A 4 -6.65 -43.59 12.05
C LEU A 4 -6.97 -42.64 10.90
N ASP A 5 -7.63 -43.15 9.86
CA ASP A 5 -8.05 -42.37 8.70
C ASP A 5 -9.01 -41.23 9.11
N ARG A 6 -9.94 -41.51 10.03
CA ARG A 6 -10.85 -40.51 10.60
C ARG A 6 -10.09 -39.43 11.38
N LEU A 7 -9.13 -39.81 12.23
CA LEU A 7 -8.35 -38.83 13.02
C LEU A 7 -7.44 -37.97 12.15
N LEU A 8 -6.85 -38.54 11.10
CA LEU A 8 -6.07 -37.78 10.13
C LEU A 8 -6.93 -36.78 9.35
N SER A 9 -8.14 -37.17 8.95
CA SER A 9 -9.09 -36.27 8.30
C SER A 9 -9.54 -35.13 9.23
N GLU A 10 -9.82 -35.41 10.51
CA GLU A 10 -10.14 -34.37 11.49
C GLU A 10 -8.97 -33.42 11.73
N LYS A 11 -7.73 -33.93 11.81
CA LYS A 11 -6.52 -33.11 11.93
C LYS A 11 -6.40 -32.16 10.73
N GLU A 12 -6.49 -32.69 9.51
CA GLU A 12 -6.34 -31.90 8.28
C GLU A 12 -7.42 -30.81 8.16
N ARG A 13 -8.64 -31.09 8.64
CA ARG A 13 -9.72 -30.11 8.71
C ARG A 13 -9.40 -28.95 9.65
N VAL A 14 -8.84 -29.26 10.82
CA VAL A 14 -8.44 -28.24 11.81
C VAL A 14 -7.26 -27.42 11.30
N GLU A 15 -6.26 -28.06 10.67
CA GLU A 15 -5.12 -27.36 10.07
C GLU A 15 -5.57 -26.38 8.98
N LYS A 16 -6.44 -26.81 8.05
CA LYS A 16 -7.02 -25.92 7.03
C LYS A 16 -7.80 -24.75 7.64
N TYR A 17 -8.51 -24.98 8.74
CA TYR A 17 -9.21 -23.92 9.44
C TYR A 17 -8.23 -22.91 10.06
N ILE A 18 -7.16 -23.37 10.70
CA ILE A 18 -6.14 -22.50 11.29
C ILE A 18 -5.44 -21.69 10.19
N ASP A 19 -5.02 -22.32 9.10
CA ASP A 19 -4.33 -21.67 7.99
C ASP A 19 -5.21 -20.60 7.32
N ALA A 20 -6.49 -20.88 7.14
CA ALA A 20 -7.45 -19.91 6.60
C ALA A 20 -7.61 -18.66 7.49
N HIS A 21 -7.40 -18.79 8.81
CA HIS A 21 -7.53 -17.70 9.79
C HIS A 21 -6.18 -17.09 10.20
N GLN A 22 -5.05 -17.64 9.76
CA GLN A 22 -3.72 -17.18 10.10
C GLN A 22 -3.48 -15.72 9.67
N ALA A 23 -4.09 -15.32 8.54
CA ALA A 23 -4.05 -13.94 8.04
C ALA A 23 -4.72 -12.92 8.98
N LEU A 24 -5.66 -13.33 9.84
CA LEU A 24 -6.32 -12.47 10.83
C LEU A 24 -5.41 -12.18 12.03
N MET A 25 -4.54 -13.12 12.36
CA MET A 25 -3.54 -12.98 13.43
C MET A 25 -2.27 -12.26 12.95
N SER A 26 -2.22 -11.82 11.69
CA SER A 26 -1.08 -11.09 11.16
C SER A 26 -0.86 -9.82 11.99
N PRO A 27 0.36 -9.60 12.54
CA PRO A 27 0.66 -8.42 13.36
C PRO A 27 0.25 -7.12 12.68
N ILE A 28 0.36 -7.06 11.35
CA ILE A 28 0.10 -5.85 10.58
C ILE A 28 -1.38 -5.43 10.55
N ARG A 29 -2.31 -6.30 10.95
CA ARG A 29 -3.74 -5.98 11.11
C ARG A 29 -4.08 -5.50 12.52
N GLN A 30 -3.15 -5.63 13.46
CA GLN A 30 -3.33 -5.28 14.87
C GLN A 30 -2.64 -3.95 15.22
N ILE A 31 -1.78 -3.44 14.33
CA ILE A 31 -1.09 -2.17 14.50
C ILE A 31 -2.11 -1.01 14.33
N PRO A 32 -2.10 0.01 15.22
CA PRO A 32 -2.89 1.22 15.05
C PRO A 32 -2.59 1.94 13.72
N SER A 33 -3.57 2.67 13.19
CA SER A 33 -3.42 3.35 11.90
C SER A 33 -2.32 4.42 11.93
N GLU A 34 -2.15 5.06 13.07
CA GLU A 34 -1.14 6.09 13.35
C GLU A 34 0.27 5.50 13.32
N THR A 35 0.47 4.37 13.99
CA THR A 35 1.76 3.66 13.98
C THR A 35 2.09 3.13 12.58
N LEU A 36 1.09 2.62 11.85
CA LEU A 36 1.30 2.19 10.47
C LEU A 36 1.66 3.38 9.55
N ALA A 37 1.01 4.53 9.75
CA ALA A 37 1.36 5.77 9.03
C ALA A 37 2.79 6.21 9.33
N GLU A 38 3.21 6.17 10.61
CA GLU A 38 4.57 6.49 11.02
C GLU A 38 5.60 5.56 10.37
N ILE A 39 5.35 4.25 10.35
CA ILE A 39 6.20 3.28 9.62
C ILE A 39 6.33 3.68 8.15
N PHE A 40 5.24 4.04 7.48
CA PHE A 40 5.29 4.48 6.08
C PHE A 40 6.14 5.74 5.91
N ILE A 41 6.03 6.72 6.80
CA ILE A 41 6.80 7.96 6.73
C ILE A 41 8.30 7.66 6.82
N TRP A 42 8.70 6.82 7.77
CA TRP A 42 10.11 6.47 7.98
C TRP A 42 10.69 5.60 6.87
N CYS A 43 9.91 4.65 6.35
CA CYS A 43 10.37 3.78 5.28
C CYS A 43 10.43 4.49 3.91
N PHE A 44 9.65 5.56 3.73
CA PHE A 44 9.42 6.17 2.43
C PHE A 44 9.55 7.71 2.46
N PRO A 45 10.77 8.23 2.72
CA PRO A 45 10.99 9.67 2.87
C PRO A 45 10.84 10.46 1.56
N TYR A 46 10.87 9.79 0.40
CA TYR A 46 10.76 10.42 -0.91
C TYR A 46 9.57 9.84 -1.69
N GLY A 47 8.70 10.73 -2.16
CA GLY A 47 7.53 10.35 -2.93
C GLY A 47 7.88 10.18 -4.40
N ILE A 48 7.98 8.94 -4.85
CA ILE A 48 8.12 8.62 -6.28
C ILE A 48 6.77 8.15 -6.80
N ARG A 49 6.29 8.76 -7.89
CA ARG A 49 5.04 8.37 -8.55
C ARG A 49 5.22 7.10 -9.39
N SER A 50 5.54 5.98 -8.73
CA SER A 50 5.68 4.64 -9.30
C SER A 50 4.91 3.63 -8.46
N LEU A 51 4.31 2.61 -9.07
CA LEU A 51 3.70 1.50 -8.34
C LEU A 51 4.75 0.61 -7.64
N GLU A 52 6.01 0.71 -8.05
CA GLU A 52 7.14 -0.02 -7.48
C GLU A 52 7.72 0.70 -6.25
N HIS A 53 7.33 1.96 -6.03
CA HIS A 53 7.82 2.80 -4.94
C HIS A 53 6.65 3.33 -4.11
N ALA A 54 6.92 3.60 -2.84
CA ALA A 54 5.94 4.28 -2.01
C ALA A 54 5.85 5.77 -2.36
N PRO A 55 4.73 6.42 -2.03
CA PRO A 55 3.55 5.89 -1.32
C PRO A 55 2.61 4.99 -2.14
N LEU A 56 2.71 4.92 -3.47
CA LEU A 56 1.74 4.17 -4.26
C LEU A 56 1.83 2.66 -4.02
N LEU A 57 3.03 2.10 -3.84
CA LEU A 57 3.22 0.68 -3.53
C LEU A 57 2.37 0.22 -2.34
N VAL A 58 2.42 0.95 -1.21
CA VAL A 58 1.68 0.58 0.00
C VAL A 58 0.17 0.67 -0.18
N THR A 59 -0.31 1.47 -1.14
CA THR A 59 -1.74 1.49 -1.51
C THR A 59 -2.20 0.24 -2.25
N THR A 60 -1.30 -0.65 -2.67
CA THR A 60 -1.67 -1.88 -3.40
C THR A 60 -1.76 -3.12 -2.52
N VAL A 61 -1.17 -3.09 -1.32
CA VAL A 61 -1.03 -4.25 -0.42
C VAL A 61 -2.39 -4.76 0.10
N CYS A 62 -3.16 -3.91 0.77
CA CYS A 62 -4.50 -4.26 1.24
C CYS A 62 -5.38 -3.01 1.43
N ARG A 63 -6.69 -3.21 1.68
CA ARG A 63 -7.63 -2.11 1.90
C ARG A 63 -7.25 -1.21 3.08
N HIS A 64 -6.76 -1.80 4.17
CA HIS A 64 -6.38 -1.04 5.37
C HIS A 64 -5.17 -0.15 5.10
N TRP A 65 -4.11 -0.69 4.51
CA TRP A 65 -2.92 0.08 4.14
C TRP A 65 -3.22 1.19 3.15
N ARG A 66 -4.07 0.89 2.16
CA ARG A 66 -4.56 1.91 1.23
C ARG A 66 -5.24 3.04 1.97
N SER A 67 -6.16 2.73 2.89
CA SER A 67 -6.85 3.75 3.68
C SER A 67 -5.86 4.61 4.47
N VAL A 68 -4.89 3.99 5.16
CA VAL A 68 -3.89 4.72 5.94
C VAL A 68 -3.03 5.60 5.03
N ALA A 69 -2.42 5.04 3.99
CA ALA A 69 -1.55 5.78 3.08
C ALA A 69 -2.26 6.95 2.39
N LEU A 70 -3.53 6.79 1.98
CA LEU A 70 -4.31 7.85 1.34
C LEU A 70 -4.66 8.99 2.30
N ASN A 71 -4.78 8.75 3.62
CA ASN A 71 -5.12 9.77 4.62
C ASN A 71 -3.89 10.40 5.29
N THR A 72 -2.69 9.91 5.02
CA THR A 72 -1.45 10.46 5.59
C THR A 72 -0.82 11.46 4.62
N ALA A 73 -1.23 12.73 4.70
CA ALA A 73 -0.84 13.80 3.77
C ALA A 73 0.68 13.95 3.58
N ILE A 74 1.48 13.75 4.63
CA ILE A 74 2.94 13.86 4.58
C ILE A 74 3.60 12.83 3.65
N LEU A 75 2.96 11.69 3.38
CA LEU A 75 3.45 10.74 2.37
C LEU A 75 3.38 11.30 0.95
N TRP A 76 2.57 12.34 0.74
CA TRP A 76 2.32 12.98 -0.55
C TRP A 76 3.04 14.33 -0.66
N SER A 77 3.80 14.78 0.36
CA SER A 77 4.50 16.08 0.37
C SER A 77 5.82 16.08 -0.44
N SER A 78 6.10 15.01 -1.18
CA SER A 78 7.22 14.93 -2.12
C SER A 78 6.75 14.26 -3.42
N LEU A 79 7.19 14.76 -4.56
CA LEU A 79 6.85 14.23 -5.87
C LEU A 79 8.02 14.37 -6.85
N HIS A 80 8.52 13.24 -7.35
CA HIS A 80 9.45 13.20 -8.48
C HIS A 80 8.71 12.91 -9.80
N ILE A 81 8.89 13.77 -10.81
CA ILE A 81 8.19 13.73 -12.10
C ILE A 81 9.17 13.40 -13.23
N HIS A 82 9.28 12.11 -13.56
CA HIS A 82 10.03 11.69 -14.75
C HIS A 82 9.26 11.96 -16.04
N LEU A 83 9.84 12.74 -16.96
CA LEU A 83 9.30 13.06 -18.29
C LEU A 83 10.10 12.34 -19.39
N PRO A 84 9.61 11.23 -19.97
CA PRO A 84 10.32 10.60 -21.09
C PRO A 84 10.27 11.49 -22.35
N PRO A 85 11.28 11.39 -23.24
CA PRO A 85 11.47 12.30 -24.38
C PRO A 85 10.36 12.23 -25.45
N HIS A 86 9.62 11.12 -25.50
CA HIS A 86 8.49 10.95 -26.41
C HIS A 86 7.25 10.51 -25.63
N LEU A 87 6.41 11.49 -25.28
CA LEU A 87 5.12 11.26 -24.62
C LEU A 87 3.99 11.50 -25.64
N SER A 88 3.11 10.52 -25.81
CA SER A 88 1.85 10.76 -26.49
C SER A 88 0.95 11.65 -25.61
N GLU A 89 0.06 12.42 -26.25
CA GLU A 89 -0.89 13.29 -25.56
C GLU A 89 -1.76 12.54 -24.54
N ALA A 90 -2.17 11.32 -24.87
CA ALA A 90 -2.92 10.45 -23.97
C ALA A 90 -2.11 10.06 -22.72
N VAL A 91 -0.82 9.75 -22.87
CA VAL A 91 0.05 9.42 -21.73
C VAL A 91 0.36 10.66 -20.89
N ALA A 92 0.59 11.81 -21.53
CA ALA A 92 0.78 13.09 -20.85
C ALA A 92 -0.45 13.45 -20.00
N SER A 93 -1.66 13.33 -20.57
CA SER A 93 -2.93 13.60 -19.87
C SER A 93 -3.13 12.70 -18.66
N ARG A 94 -2.87 11.38 -18.79
CA ARG A 94 -2.93 10.46 -17.64
C ARG A 94 -1.92 10.78 -16.55
N ARG A 95 -0.70 11.17 -16.93
CA ARG A 95 0.34 11.57 -15.96
C ARG A 95 -0.07 12.86 -15.24
N ALA A 96 -0.58 13.84 -15.95
CA ALA A 96 -1.09 15.09 -15.40
C ALA A 96 -2.24 14.84 -14.40
N ALA A 97 -3.21 13.98 -14.75
CA ALA A 97 -4.28 13.59 -13.84
C ALA A 97 -3.73 12.92 -12.56
N GLY A 98 -2.73 12.05 -12.70
CA GLY A 98 -2.07 11.42 -11.55
C GLY A 98 -1.33 12.41 -10.66
N VAL A 99 -0.72 13.45 -11.25
CA VAL A 99 -0.09 14.55 -10.50
C VAL A 99 -1.14 15.39 -9.78
N ALA A 100 -2.26 15.73 -10.42
CA ALA A 100 -3.34 16.47 -9.78
C ALA A 100 -3.87 15.76 -8.53
N VAL A 101 -4.14 14.45 -8.64
CA VAL A 101 -4.56 13.63 -7.48
C VAL A 101 -3.49 13.57 -6.39
N TRP A 102 -2.20 13.63 -6.75
CA TRP A 102 -1.12 13.69 -5.78
C TRP A 102 -1.13 15.01 -4.99
N LEU A 103 -1.30 16.13 -5.69
CA LEU A 103 -1.36 17.47 -5.11
C LEU A 103 -2.57 17.64 -4.19
N GLU A 104 -3.73 17.10 -4.58
CA GLU A 104 -4.92 17.10 -3.72
C GLU A 104 -4.66 16.39 -2.39
N ARG A 105 -3.83 15.33 -2.40
CA ARG A 105 -3.53 14.52 -1.20
C ARG A 105 -2.46 15.11 -0.30
N SER A 106 -1.54 15.93 -0.82
CA SER A 106 -0.61 16.69 0.04
C SER A 106 -1.35 17.71 0.92
N CYS A 107 -2.62 18.01 0.61
CA CYS A 107 -3.47 18.91 1.38
C CYS A 107 -2.80 20.28 1.56
N THR A 108 -2.64 20.75 2.80
CA THR A 108 -2.01 22.04 3.12
C THR A 108 -0.50 21.97 3.36
N LEU A 109 0.14 20.79 3.20
CA LEU A 109 1.57 20.65 3.46
C LEU A 109 2.40 21.20 2.29
N PRO A 110 3.55 21.86 2.57
CA PRO A 110 4.49 22.24 1.52
C PRO A 110 4.92 21.02 0.71
N ILE A 111 4.81 21.08 -0.61
CA ILE A 111 5.21 19.99 -1.50
C ILE A 111 6.58 20.28 -2.13
N SER A 112 7.48 19.29 -2.06
CA SER A 112 8.75 19.29 -2.77
C SER A 112 8.60 18.57 -4.11
N ILE A 113 8.88 19.28 -5.21
CA ILE A 113 8.77 18.74 -6.58
C ILE A 113 10.15 18.68 -7.21
N SER A 114 10.47 17.55 -7.85
CA SER A 114 11.68 17.35 -8.66
C SER A 114 11.32 16.78 -10.04
N LEU A 115 12.20 17.01 -11.02
CA LEU A 115 12.06 16.59 -12.42
C LEU A 115 13.10 15.53 -12.78
#